data_AF-A0A165H439-F1
#
_entry.id   AF-A0A165H439-F1
#
_cell.length_a   1.000
_cell.length_b   1.000
_cell.length_c   1.000
_cell.angle_alpha   90.00
_cell.angle_beta   90.00
_cell.angle_gamma   90.00
#
_symmetry.space_group_name_H-M   'P 1'
#
loop_
_entity.id
_entity.type
_entity.pdbx_description
1 polymer ?
#
loop_
_entity_poly.entity_id
_entity_poly.type
_entity_poly.pdbx_seq_one_letter_code
_entity_poly.pdbx_strand_id
1 'polypeptide(L)' 'ITHIYLCADNRAALSNVLSLRPHSGQPFSLRFRAFLAPLMEQYPLLNISLLWVPGHTGVLGNEVADRLAK' A
#
# COMPACT_ATOMS: atom_id res chain seq x y z
N ILE A 1 -12.24 11.12 -8.86
CA ILE A 1 -11.67 10.64 -7.59
C ILE A 1 -10.43 11.48 -7.32
N THR A 2 -10.37 12.20 -6.21
CA THR A 2 -9.21 13.04 -5.83
C THR A 2 -8.38 12.41 -4.71
N HIS A 3 -8.89 11.36 -4.08
CA HIS A 3 -8.25 10.69 -2.96
C HIS A 3 -8.46 9.18 -3.04
N ILE A 4 -7.39 8.41 -2.87
CA ILE A 4 -7.38 6.95 -2.80
C ILE A 4 -6.83 6.53 -1.43
N TYR A 5 -7.51 5.60 -0.77
CA TYR A 5 -7.03 4.97 0.45
C TYR A 5 -6.56 3.55 0.12
N LEU A 6 -5.31 3.25 0.44
CA LEU A 6 -4.73 1.91 0.34
C LEU A 6 -4.56 1.36 1.75
N CYS A 7 -5.31 0.33 2.08
CA CYS A 7 -5.28 -0.29 3.41
C CYS A 7 -4.44 -1.58 3.37
N ALA A 8 -3.64 -1.80 4.42
CA ALA A 8 -2.90 -3.05 4.60
C ALA A 8 -2.78 -3.40 6.09
N ASP A 9 -2.77 -4.69 6.40
CA ASP A 9 -2.58 -5.19 7.78
C ASP A 9 -1.10 -5.39 8.16
N ASN A 10 -0.21 -5.40 7.18
CA ASN A 10 1.21 -5.53 7.39
C ASN A 10 1.88 -4.18 7.71
N ARG A 11 2.10 -3.93 9.01
CA ARG A 11 2.80 -2.74 9.51
C ARG A 11 4.18 -2.56 8.90
N ALA A 12 4.94 -3.64 8.72
CA ALA A 12 6.30 -3.58 8.18
C ALA A 12 6.30 -3.22 6.69
N ALA A 13 5.30 -3.69 5.93
CA ALA A 13 5.12 -3.28 4.54
C ALA A 13 4.82 -1.78 4.45
N LEU A 14 3.85 -1.29 5.23
CA LEU A 14 3.48 0.13 5.24
C LEU A 14 4.63 1.04 5.67
N SER A 15 5.39 0.67 6.70
CA SER A 15 6.52 1.47 7.18
C SER A 15 7.69 1.51 6.19
N ASN A 16 7.86 0.46 5.39
CA ASN A 16 9.01 0.33 4.50
C ASN A 16 8.71 0.65 3.03
N VAL A 17 7.45 0.71 2.60
CA VAL A 17 7.09 0.85 1.18
C VAL A 17 7.64 2.14 0.54
N LEU A 18 7.78 3.20 1.33
CA LEU A 18 8.39 4.48 0.92
C LEU A 18 9.82 4.66 1.46
N SER A 19 10.35 3.71 2.23
CA SER A 19 11.69 3.80 2.80
C SER A 19 12.76 3.69 1.71
N LEU A 20 13.82 4.50 1.85
CA LEU A 20 15.01 4.41 1.01
C LEU A 20 16.10 3.51 1.62
N ARG A 21 15.90 3.02 2.85
CA ARG A 21 16.86 2.13 3.51
C ARG A 21 16.74 0.70 2.99
N PRO A 22 17.81 -0.10 2.97
CA PRO A 22 17.73 -1.52 2.67
C PRO A 22 16.79 -2.25 3.64
N HIS A 23 15.95 -3.15 3.11
CA HIS A 23 15.09 -4.03 3.90
C HIS A 23 14.70 -5.26 3.06
N SER A 24 14.27 -6.35 3.70
CA SER A 24 13.97 -7.61 3.03
C SER A 24 12.90 -7.50 1.93
N GLY A 25 11.90 -6.63 2.13
CA GLY A 25 10.84 -6.36 1.16
C GLY A 25 11.17 -5.37 0.04
N GLN A 26 12.44 -4.93 -0.12
CA GLN A 26 12.79 -3.81 -1.02
C GLN A 26 12.38 -3.99 -2.49
N PRO A 27 12.45 -5.20 -3.09
CA PRO A 27 11.94 -5.41 -4.45
C PRO A 27 10.46 -5.04 -4.62
N PHE A 28 9.63 -5.35 -3.64
CA PHE A 28 8.20 -5.00 -3.65
C PHE A 28 7.98 -3.50 -3.49
N SER A 29 8.72 -2.84 -2.58
CA SER A 29 8.68 -1.38 -2.43
C SER A 29 9.11 -0.64 -3.70
N LEU A 30 10.12 -1.14 -4.42
CA LEU A 30 10.55 -0.58 -5.70
C LEU A 30 9.45 -0.70 -6.76
N ARG A 31 8.84 -1.89 -6.89
CA ARG A 31 7.75 -2.11 -7.84
C ARG A 31 6.53 -1.22 -7.53
N PHE A 32 6.19 -1.08 -6.26
CA PHE A 32 5.11 -0.20 -5.82
C PHE A 32 5.36 1.27 -6.21
N ARG A 33 6.55 1.79 -5.93
CA ARG A 33 6.94 3.17 -6.29
C ARG A 33 6.99 3.38 -7.81
N ALA A 34 7.49 2.41 -8.56
CA ALA A 34 7.52 2.45 -10.02
C ALA A 34 6.11 2.52 -10.62
N PHE A 35 5.11 1.93 -9.97
CA PHE A 35 3.72 2.04 -10.38
C PHE A 35 3.09 3.39 -9.99
N LEU A 36 3.39 3.89 -8.78
CA LEU A 36 2.82 5.15 -8.30
C LEU A 36 3.38 6.38 -9.02
N ALA A 37 4.67 6.40 -9.36
CA ALA A 37 5.31 7.57 -9.98
C ALA A 37 4.56 8.10 -11.22
N PRO A 38 4.31 7.30 -12.28
CA PRO A 38 3.58 7.78 -13.46
C PRO A 38 2.13 8.16 -13.15
N LEU A 39 1.49 7.48 -12.18
CA LEU A 39 0.13 7.81 -11.77
C LEU A 39 0.06 9.20 -11.11
N MET A 40 1.03 9.53 -10.27
CA MET A 40 1.12 10.83 -9.61
C MET A 40 1.50 11.95 -10.58
N GLU A 41 2.34 11.66 -11.58
CA GLU A 41 2.67 12.60 -12.66
C GLU A 41 1.43 12.91 -13.53
N GLN A 42 0.65 11.88 -13.88
CA GLN A 42 -0.55 12.04 -14.69
C GLN A 42 -1.69 12.77 -13.94
N TYR A 43 -1.77 12.60 -12.62
CA TYR A 43 -2.83 13.18 -11.79
C TYR A 43 -2.24 13.97 -10.60
N PRO A 44 -1.78 15.23 -10.81
CA PRO A 44 -1.08 16.00 -9.78
C PRO A 44 -1.91 16.31 -8.52
N LEU A 45 -3.24 16.24 -8.62
CA LEU A 45 -4.17 16.47 -7.49
C LEU A 45 -4.58 15.16 -6.78
N LEU A 46 -4.10 14.01 -7.26
CA LEU A 46 -4.38 12.72 -6.65
C LEU A 46 -3.61 12.58 -5.33
N ASN A 47 -4.35 12.35 -4.25
CA ASN A 47 -3.78 12.03 -2.96
C ASN A 47 -3.94 10.53 -2.68
N ILE A 48 -2.86 9.88 -2.23
CA ILE A 48 -2.86 8.46 -1.88
C ILE A 48 -2.46 8.34 -0.41
N SER A 49 -3.38 7.84 0.41
CA SER A 49 -3.15 7.58 1.83
C SER A 49 -2.93 6.10 2.08
N LEU A 50 -1.86 5.77 2.78
CA LEU A 50 -1.56 4.41 3.21
C LEU A 50 -2.04 4.22 4.65
N LEU A 51 -2.98 3.31 4.88
CA LEU A 51 -3.61 3.09 6.19
C LEU A 51 -3.35 1.69 6.70
N TRP A 52 -2.98 1.59 7.98
CA TRP A 52 -2.93 0.31 8.65
C TRP A 52 -4.33 -0.10 9.11
N VAL A 53 -4.70 -1.37 8.88
CA VAL A 53 -5.91 -1.97 9.43
C VAL A 53 -5.56 -3.26 10.19
N PRO A 54 -6.28 -3.63 11.25
CA PRO A 54 -6.07 -4.93 11.89
C PRO A 54 -6.48 -6.07 10.96
N GLY A 55 -5.62 -7.09 10.85
CA GLY A 55 -5.91 -8.33 10.14
C GLY A 55 -6.71 -9.32 10.99
N HIS A 56 -7.56 -10.13 10.36
CA HIS A 56 -8.38 -11.17 11.02
C HIS A 56 -9.31 -10.68 12.13
N THR A 57 -9.81 -9.44 12.05
CA THR A 57 -10.72 -8.87 13.05
C THR A 57 -12.11 -8.49 12.52
N GLY A 58 -12.59 -9.07 11.42
CA GLY A 58 -13.90 -8.72 10.86
C GLY A 58 -13.91 -7.51 9.92
N VAL A 59 -12.75 -6.97 9.54
CA VAL A 59 -12.67 -5.87 8.57
C VAL A 59 -12.91 -6.45 7.18
N LEU A 60 -14.16 -6.41 6.70
CA LEU A 60 -14.61 -7.08 5.47
C LEU A 60 -13.67 -6.89 4.28
N GLY A 61 -13.21 -5.66 4.04
CA GLY A 61 -12.28 -5.36 2.94
C GLY A 61 -10.92 -6.06 3.08
N ASN A 62 -10.37 -6.11 4.30
CA ASN A 62 -9.12 -6.81 4.57
C ASN A 62 -9.30 -8.32 4.48
N GLU A 63 -10.40 -8.86 5.02
CA GLU A 63 -10.66 -10.30 4.97
C GLU A 63 -10.84 -10.83 3.54
N VAL A 64 -11.46 -10.02 2.67
CA VAL A 64 -11.53 -10.32 1.23
C VAL A 64 -10.13 -10.31 0.62
N ALA A 65 -9.29 -9.31 0.94
CA ALA A 65 -7.91 -9.25 0.46
C ALA A 65 -7.07 -10.44 0.95
N ASP A 66 -7.15 -10.80 2.24
CA ASP A 66 -6.46 -11.94 2.84
C ASP A 66 -6.84 -13.26 2.16
N ARG A 67 -8.14 -13.43 1.86
CA ARG A 67 -8.63 -14.64 1.18
C ARG A 67 -8.16 -14.72 -0.27
N LEU A 68 -8.01 -13.61 -0.97
CA LEU A 68 -7.54 -13.56 -2.35
C LEU A 68 -6.01 -13.70 -2.47
N ALA A 69 -5.27 -13.39 -1.40
CA ALA A 69 -3.82 -13.49 -1.36
C ALA A 69 -3.29 -14.88 -0.97
N LYS A 70 -4.17 -15.78 -0.53
CA LYS A 70 -3.87 -17.20 -0.25
C LYS A 70 -4.01 -18.05 -1.51
#